data_AF-A0A3D0Y130-F1
#
_entry.id   AF-A0A3D0Y130-F1
#
_cell.length_a   1.000
_cell.length_b   1.000
_cell.length_c   1.000
_cell.angle_alpha   90.00
_cell.angle_beta   90.00
_cell.angle_gamma   90.00
#
_symmetry.space_group_name_H-M   'P 1'
#
loop_
_entity.id
_entity.type
_entity.pdbx_description
1 polymer ?
#
loop_
_entity_poly.entity_id
_entity_poly.type
_entity_poly.pdbx_seq_one_letter_code
_entity_poly.pdbx_strand_id
1 'polypeptide(L)'
;MKCENCGKNEANVKYTQIINGEKKQMFLCEDCSEKLGINDIHFNMPINFTSFLTDFFDDMNDISLMPSIGAAKTLSCSKCGLDWDDFLHTGKFGCSNCYSDFESRIEPILRSLQGATNHIGRLGDVKTGNNVKQNLDDKMTVKQETNLSEVDKLKEDLKNAIKEERYEDAAKIRDELKKHENE
;
A
#
# COMPACT_ATOMS: atom_id res chain seq x y z
N MET A 1 -24.11 36.38 -15.73
CA MET A 1 -23.69 36.24 -17.15
C MET A 1 -24.40 35.05 -17.75
N LYS A 2 -24.76 35.09 -19.04
CA LYS A 2 -25.46 33.96 -19.69
C LYS A 2 -24.48 32.84 -20.06
N CYS A 3 -24.97 31.62 -20.07
CA CYS A 3 -24.20 30.44 -20.48
C CYS A 3 -23.65 30.61 -21.90
N GLU A 4 -22.35 30.36 -22.08
CA GLU A 4 -21.65 30.49 -23.36
C GLU A 4 -22.03 29.38 -24.37
N ASN A 5 -22.62 28.28 -23.90
CA ASN A 5 -23.09 27.18 -24.76
C ASN A 5 -24.52 27.39 -25.25
N CYS A 6 -25.48 27.66 -24.34
CA CYS A 6 -26.89 27.75 -24.72
C CYS A 6 -27.42 29.19 -24.86
N GLY A 7 -26.77 30.19 -24.28
CA GLY A 7 -27.21 31.60 -24.29
C GLY A 7 -28.56 31.88 -23.64
N LYS A 8 -29.18 30.89 -22.98
CA LYS A 8 -30.54 30.98 -22.41
C LYS A 8 -30.51 31.17 -20.89
N ASN A 9 -29.74 30.32 -20.21
CA ASN A 9 -29.68 30.24 -18.75
C ASN A 9 -28.49 31.05 -18.20
N GLU A 10 -28.52 31.37 -16.91
CA GLU A 10 -27.36 31.97 -16.23
C GLU A 10 -26.24 30.94 -16.07
N ALA A 11 -25.00 31.39 -16.26
CA ALA A 11 -23.83 30.56 -16.03
C ALA A 11 -23.52 30.47 -14.54
N ASN A 12 -23.61 29.26 -13.99
CA ASN A 12 -23.29 28.92 -12.60
C ASN A 12 -22.09 27.97 -12.48
N VAL A 13 -21.59 27.41 -13.58
CA VAL A 13 -20.45 26.50 -13.62
C VAL A 13 -19.28 27.11 -14.41
N LYS A 14 -18.07 27.05 -13.83
CA LYS A 14 -16.82 27.44 -14.51
C LYS A 14 -16.04 26.20 -14.93
N TYR A 15 -15.89 25.98 -16.23
CA TYR A 15 -15.06 24.91 -16.78
C TYR A 15 -13.71 25.45 -17.26
N THR A 16 -12.64 24.69 -17.01
CA THR A 16 -11.28 25.04 -17.40
C THR A 16 -10.61 23.80 -17.98
N GLN A 17 -10.19 23.87 -19.25
CA GLN A 17 -9.47 22.81 -19.93
C GLN A 17 -8.05 23.27 -20.26
N ILE A 18 -7.07 22.41 -20.03
CA ILE A 18 -5.67 22.65 -20.40
C ILE A 18 -5.31 21.64 -21.48
N ILE A 19 -5.07 22.09 -22.70
CA ILE A 19 -4.61 21.24 -23.82
C ILE A 19 -3.27 21.81 -24.29
N ASN A 20 -2.21 21.00 -24.27
CA ASN A 20 -0.86 21.39 -24.69
C ASN A 20 -0.34 22.67 -24.00
N GLY A 21 -0.71 22.89 -22.73
CA GLY A 21 -0.33 24.06 -21.96
C GLY A 21 -1.20 25.31 -22.20
N GLU A 22 -2.12 25.28 -23.17
CA GLU A 22 -3.07 26.36 -23.36
C GLU A 22 -4.33 26.17 -22.51
N LYS A 23 -4.63 27.17 -21.67
CA LYS A 23 -5.77 27.18 -20.76
C LYS A 23 -6.99 27.82 -21.44
N LYS A 24 -7.99 27.01 -21.78
CA LYS A 24 -9.31 27.49 -22.21
C LYS A 24 -10.29 27.48 -21.03
N GLN A 25 -11.00 28.58 -20.83
CA GLN A 25 -12.00 28.73 -19.77
C GLN A 25 -13.35 29.03 -20.41
N MET A 26 -14.41 28.43 -19.88
CA MET A 26 -15.78 28.69 -20.32
C MET A 26 -16.77 28.69 -19.15
N PHE A 27 -17.83 29.48 -19.30
CA PHE A 27 -18.87 29.67 -18.30
C PHE A 27 -20.19 29.06 -18.77
N LEU A 28 -20.63 28.02 -18.06
CA LEU A 28 -21.75 27.17 -18.46
C LEU A 28 -22.88 27.23 -17.44
N CYS A 29 -24.10 26.98 -17.88
CA CYS A 29 -25.20 26.64 -16.96
C CYS A 29 -25.15 25.16 -16.59
N GLU A 30 -25.84 24.80 -15.53
CA GLU A 30 -25.93 23.43 -14.99
C GLU A 30 -26.29 22.39 -16.06
N ASP A 31 -27.38 22.61 -16.81
CA ASP A 31 -27.81 21.69 -17.88
C ASP A 31 -26.76 21.48 -18.97
N CYS A 32 -25.96 22.51 -19.28
CA CYS A 32 -24.92 22.43 -20.31
C CYS A 32 -23.67 21.76 -19.76
N SER A 33 -23.35 21.98 -18.49
CA SER A 33 -22.28 21.29 -17.78
C SER A 33 -22.55 19.78 -17.71
N GLU A 34 -23.79 19.40 -17.40
CA GLU A 34 -24.22 18.01 -17.31
C GLU A 34 -24.17 17.30 -18.68
N LYS A 35 -24.68 17.95 -19.74
CA LYS A 35 -24.61 17.41 -21.11
C LYS A 35 -23.19 17.26 -21.65
N LEU A 36 -22.24 18.06 -21.15
CA LEU A 36 -20.83 17.95 -21.50
C LEU A 36 -20.09 16.90 -20.63
N GLY A 37 -20.78 16.22 -19.71
CA GLY A 37 -20.17 15.25 -18.80
C GLY A 37 -19.25 15.90 -17.75
N ILE A 38 -19.35 17.21 -17.55
CA ILE A 38 -18.48 17.96 -16.62
C ILE A 38 -18.97 17.78 -15.17
N ASN A 39 -20.27 17.54 -14.96
CA ASN A 39 -20.82 17.21 -13.65
C ASN A 39 -20.56 15.74 -13.23
N ASP A 40 -20.13 14.87 -14.15
CA ASP A 40 -19.65 13.52 -13.80
C ASP A 40 -18.26 13.54 -13.13
N ILE A 41 -17.65 14.74 -13.00
CA ILE A 41 -16.62 14.99 -11.99
C ILE A 41 -17.30 15.19 -10.62
N HIS A 42 -18.28 14.37 -10.29
CA HIS A 42 -18.60 14.13 -8.90
C HIS A 42 -17.29 13.71 -8.21
N PHE A 43 -17.03 14.27 -7.04
CA PHE A 43 -16.02 13.81 -6.09
C PHE A 43 -16.21 12.33 -5.66
N ASN A 44 -17.06 11.57 -6.35
CA ASN A 44 -17.01 10.14 -6.47
C ASN A 44 -16.08 9.79 -7.63
N MET A 45 -14.77 9.99 -7.46
CA MET A 45 -13.75 9.55 -8.41
C MET A 45 -14.09 8.13 -8.92
N PRO A 46 -14.53 7.93 -10.18
CA PRO A 46 -14.19 6.73 -10.88
C PRO A 46 -12.83 7.05 -11.48
N ILE A 47 -11.77 7.05 -10.65
CA ILE A 47 -10.61 6.34 -11.19
C ILE A 47 -11.25 5.01 -11.50
N ASN A 48 -11.45 4.68 -12.78
CA ASN A 48 -11.78 3.31 -13.16
C ASN A 48 -10.55 2.54 -12.71
N PHE A 49 -10.52 2.22 -11.42
CA PHE A 49 -9.40 1.59 -10.74
C PHE A 49 -9.21 0.26 -11.42
N THR A 50 -10.30 -0.37 -11.83
CA THR A 50 -10.36 -1.44 -12.81
C THR A 50 -9.50 -1.15 -14.05
N SER A 51 -9.80 -0.16 -14.90
CA SER A 51 -9.00 0.13 -16.11
C SER A 51 -7.54 0.49 -15.81
N PHE A 52 -7.28 1.26 -14.77
CA PHE A 52 -5.92 1.60 -14.35
C PHE A 52 -5.14 0.37 -13.86
N LEU A 53 -5.80 -0.49 -13.08
CA LEU A 53 -5.22 -1.75 -12.61
C LEU A 53 -5.04 -2.72 -13.77
N THR A 54 -5.97 -2.81 -14.72
CA THR A 54 -5.86 -3.70 -15.88
C THR A 54 -4.63 -3.32 -16.70
N ASP A 55 -4.46 -2.04 -17.06
CA ASP A 55 -3.28 -1.57 -17.79
C ASP A 55 -1.98 -1.77 -16.97
N PHE A 56 -2.02 -1.55 -15.66
CA PHE A 56 -0.88 -1.78 -14.77
C PHE A 56 -0.52 -3.27 -14.62
N PHE A 57 -1.52 -4.15 -14.58
CA PHE A 57 -1.33 -5.59 -14.49
C PHE A 57 -0.89 -6.19 -15.82
N ASP A 58 -1.36 -5.67 -16.94
CA ASP A 58 -0.89 -6.07 -18.26
C ASP A 58 0.59 -5.71 -18.46
N ASP A 59 1.03 -4.54 -17.99
CA ASP A 59 2.45 -4.14 -18.02
C ASP A 59 3.31 -5.01 -17.08
N MET A 60 2.75 -5.45 -15.94
CA MET A 60 3.40 -6.37 -15.00
C MET A 60 3.35 -7.84 -15.44
N ASN A 61 2.47 -8.22 -16.37
CA ASN A 61 2.42 -9.57 -16.94
C ASN A 61 3.57 -9.82 -17.94
N ASP A 62 4.14 -8.77 -18.55
CA ASP A 62 5.32 -8.88 -19.44
C ASP A 62 6.63 -8.91 -18.63
N ILE A 63 6.65 -8.33 -17.43
CA ILE A 63 7.75 -8.45 -16.47
C ILE A 63 7.57 -9.73 -15.65
N SER A 64 8.10 -10.85 -16.15
CA SER A 64 8.78 -11.96 -15.44
C SER A 64 8.59 -12.16 -13.91
N LEU A 65 7.40 -11.94 -13.36
CA LEU A 65 7.01 -12.18 -11.97
C LEU A 65 6.25 -13.51 -11.81
N MET A 66 6.13 -14.29 -12.88
CA MET A 66 5.83 -15.71 -12.77
C MET A 66 7.13 -16.50 -12.64
N PRO A 67 7.45 -17.06 -11.44
CA PRO A 67 8.25 -18.26 -11.44
C PRO A 67 7.40 -19.30 -12.16
N SER A 68 7.90 -19.78 -13.31
CA SER A 68 7.37 -20.95 -13.98
C SER A 68 7.45 -22.14 -13.03
N ILE A 69 6.38 -22.37 -12.27
CA ILE A 69 6.18 -23.55 -11.44
C ILE A 69 4.76 -24.02 -11.74
N GLY A 70 4.70 -25.21 -12.31
CA GLY A 70 3.50 -25.81 -12.87
C GLY A 70 2.30 -25.87 -11.93
N ALA A 71 1.14 -26.06 -12.57
CA ALA A 71 -0.20 -26.08 -12.00
C ALA A 71 -0.60 -24.74 -11.37
N ALA A 72 -1.13 -23.85 -12.23
CA ALA A 72 -1.97 -22.75 -11.82
C ALA A 72 -3.18 -23.32 -11.05
N LYS A 73 -3.02 -23.51 -9.73
CA LYS A 73 -4.16 -23.49 -8.83
C LYS A 73 -4.77 -22.11 -9.00
N THR A 74 -5.95 -22.07 -9.59
CA THR A 74 -6.83 -20.90 -9.60
C THR A 74 -6.91 -20.42 -8.16
N LEU A 75 -6.24 -19.31 -7.88
CA LEU A 75 -6.23 -18.74 -6.54
C LEU A 75 -7.64 -18.19 -6.33
N SER A 76 -8.42 -18.90 -5.53
CA SER A 76 -9.84 -18.63 -5.28
C SER A 76 -10.07 -18.33 -3.82
N CYS A 77 -10.93 -17.38 -3.51
CA CYS A 77 -11.28 -17.07 -2.12
C CYS A 77 -12.07 -18.23 -1.50
N SER A 78 -11.61 -18.70 -0.34
CA SER A 78 -12.20 -19.84 0.37
C SER A 78 -13.64 -19.59 0.87
N LYS A 79 -14.06 -18.32 0.98
CA LYS A 79 -15.36 -17.92 1.51
C LYS A 79 -16.38 -17.50 0.44
N CYS A 80 -15.99 -16.67 -0.52
CA CYS A 80 -16.90 -16.14 -1.53
C CYS A 80 -16.71 -16.76 -2.92
N GLY A 81 -15.67 -17.58 -3.11
CA GLY A 81 -15.38 -18.22 -4.39
C GLY A 81 -14.89 -17.29 -5.48
N LEU A 82 -14.62 -16.01 -5.17
CA LEU A 82 -14.03 -15.07 -6.13
C LEU A 82 -12.66 -15.60 -6.58
N ASP A 83 -12.42 -15.65 -7.89
CA ASP A 83 -11.13 -16.00 -8.45
C ASP A 83 -10.24 -14.78 -8.66
N TRP A 84 -8.93 -15.01 -8.75
CA TRP A 84 -7.96 -13.94 -8.99
C TRP A 84 -8.22 -13.19 -10.30
N ASP A 85 -8.61 -13.88 -11.37
CA ASP A 85 -8.90 -13.25 -12.66
C ASP A 85 -10.15 -12.37 -12.60
N ASP A 86 -11.17 -12.79 -11.83
CA ASP A 86 -12.34 -11.96 -11.58
C ASP A 86 -11.98 -10.68 -10.81
N PHE A 87 -11.03 -10.76 -9.88
CA PHE A 87 -10.51 -9.57 -9.21
C PHE A 87 -9.77 -8.65 -10.18
N LEU A 88 -8.94 -9.18 -11.10
CA LEU A 88 -8.25 -8.37 -12.11
C LEU A 88 -9.24 -7.63 -13.03
N HIS A 89 -10.33 -8.29 -13.42
CA HIS A 89 -11.36 -7.71 -14.29
C HIS A 89 -12.31 -6.75 -13.57
N THR A 90 -12.61 -6.98 -12.30
CA THR A 90 -13.59 -6.15 -11.57
C THR A 90 -12.92 -5.07 -10.71
N GLY A 91 -11.68 -5.29 -10.29
CA GLY A 91 -10.93 -4.46 -9.34
C GLY A 91 -11.51 -4.47 -7.92
N LYS A 92 -12.38 -5.42 -7.57
CA LYS A 92 -13.13 -5.42 -6.31
C LYS A 92 -13.04 -6.76 -5.60
N PHE A 93 -12.84 -6.71 -4.28
CA PHE A 93 -12.97 -7.90 -3.43
C PHE A 93 -14.43 -8.18 -3.08
N GLY A 94 -14.77 -9.47 -3.00
CA GLY A 94 -16.12 -9.93 -2.67
C GLY A 94 -16.39 -10.02 -1.17
N CYS A 95 -15.37 -10.32 -0.35
CA CYS A 95 -15.53 -10.43 1.10
C CYS A 95 -14.21 -10.10 1.84
N SER A 96 -14.27 -10.03 3.17
CA SER A 96 -13.10 -9.75 4.01
C SER A 96 -11.99 -10.81 3.88
N ASN A 97 -12.35 -12.06 3.61
CA ASN A 97 -11.37 -13.16 3.51
C ASN A 97 -10.49 -13.05 2.25
N CYS A 98 -10.95 -12.31 1.24
CA CYS A 98 -10.18 -12.06 0.03
C CYS A 98 -8.86 -11.36 0.33
N TYR A 99 -8.81 -10.46 1.33
CA TYR A 99 -7.57 -9.78 1.69
C TYR A 99 -6.48 -10.75 2.18
N SER A 100 -6.88 -11.79 2.92
CA SER A 100 -5.96 -12.81 3.43
C SER A 100 -5.60 -13.85 2.35
N ASP A 101 -6.60 -14.35 1.61
CA ASP A 101 -6.37 -15.37 0.59
C ASP A 101 -5.49 -14.86 -0.57
N PHE A 102 -5.56 -13.56 -0.86
CA PHE A 102 -4.83 -12.92 -1.97
C PHE A 102 -3.65 -12.05 -1.52
N GLU A 103 -3.34 -12.01 -0.23
CA GLU A 103 -2.31 -11.15 0.37
C GLU A 103 -0.99 -11.20 -0.40
N SER A 104 -0.50 -12.43 -0.65
CA SER A 104 0.77 -12.70 -1.34
C SER A 104 0.89 -12.07 -2.73
N ARG A 105 -0.22 -11.91 -3.45
CA ARG A 105 -0.22 -11.28 -4.78
C ARG A 105 -0.46 -9.78 -4.70
N ILE A 106 -1.33 -9.34 -3.79
CA ILE A 106 -1.72 -7.92 -3.64
C ILE A 106 -0.61 -7.08 -3.02
N GLU A 107 0.17 -7.64 -2.09
CA GLU A 107 1.21 -6.90 -1.38
C GLU A 107 2.21 -6.18 -2.30
N PRO A 108 2.86 -6.84 -3.29
CA PRO A 108 3.79 -6.17 -4.19
C PRO A 108 3.11 -5.08 -5.05
N ILE A 109 1.86 -5.31 -5.44
CA ILE A 109 1.05 -4.37 -6.21
C ILE A 109 0.81 -3.10 -5.40
N LEU A 110 0.36 -3.25 -4.15
CA LEU A 110 0.14 -2.14 -3.24
C LEU A 110 1.45 -1.38 -2.97
N ARG A 111 2.57 -2.08 -2.76
CA ARG A 111 3.87 -1.42 -2.59
C ARG A 111 4.27 -0.62 -3.83
N SER A 112 4.03 -1.13 -5.03
CA SER A 112 4.34 -0.39 -6.26
C SER A 112 3.45 0.85 -6.45
N LEU A 113 2.19 0.80 -6.02
CA LEU A 113 1.24 1.89 -6.23
C LEU A 113 1.36 3.01 -5.18
N GLN A 114 1.43 2.65 -3.90
CA GLN A 114 1.41 3.60 -2.77
C GLN A 114 2.72 3.63 -1.96
N GLY A 115 3.74 2.86 -2.35
CA GLY A 115 5.04 2.79 -1.68
C GLY A 115 5.05 1.91 -0.42
N ALA A 116 3.94 1.79 0.30
CA ALA A 116 3.82 1.01 1.53
C ALA A 116 2.47 0.29 1.62
N THR A 117 2.42 -0.87 2.28
CA THR A 117 1.19 -1.66 2.46
C THR A 117 0.37 -1.24 3.68
N ASN A 118 0.98 -0.50 4.62
CA ASN A 118 0.35 -0.06 5.86
C ASN A 118 0.62 1.42 6.11
N HIS A 119 -0.41 2.16 6.51
CA HIS A 119 -0.27 3.53 6.97
C HIS A 119 0.20 3.55 8.43
N ILE A 120 1.41 4.05 8.68
CA ILE A 120 2.04 4.06 10.01
C ILE A 120 1.67 5.28 10.88
N GLY A 121 0.73 6.12 10.43
CA GLY A 121 0.36 7.37 11.11
C GLY A 121 1.14 8.58 10.58
N ARG A 122 0.71 9.78 10.98
CA ARG A 122 1.44 11.02 10.67
C ARG A 122 2.68 11.07 11.56
N LEU A 123 3.86 10.89 10.97
CA LEU A 123 5.11 11.16 11.66
C LEU A 123 5.07 12.62 12.15
N GLY A 124 5.33 12.86 13.44
CA GLY A 124 5.42 14.21 13.99
C GLY A 124 6.44 15.05 13.22
N ASP A 125 6.32 16.39 13.30
CA ASP A 125 7.06 17.37 12.49
C ASP A 125 8.46 16.88 12.10
N VAL A 126 8.65 16.69 10.80
CA VAL A 126 9.94 16.34 10.21
C VAL A 126 10.88 17.50 10.47
N LYS A 127 11.64 17.42 11.56
CA LYS A 127 12.80 18.30 11.77
C LYS A 127 13.77 18.02 10.62
N THR A 128 14.18 19.08 9.93
CA THR A 128 15.14 19.07 8.84
C THR A 128 16.34 18.17 9.16
N GLY A 129 16.42 17.01 8.51
CA GLY A 129 17.50 16.04 8.72
C GLY A 129 17.10 14.57 8.69
N ASN A 130 15.82 14.25 8.90
CA ASN A 130 15.37 12.85 8.85
C ASN A 130 15.09 12.43 7.40
N ASN A 131 16.00 11.64 6.83
CA ASN A 131 15.78 10.99 5.55
C ASN A 131 14.62 10.00 5.68
N VAL A 132 13.48 10.33 5.08
CA VAL A 132 12.24 9.53 5.10
C VAL A 132 12.46 8.09 4.60
N LYS A 133 13.48 7.87 3.74
CA LYS A 133 13.85 6.55 3.23
C LYS A 133 14.29 5.55 4.31
N GLN A 134 14.89 5.99 5.42
CA GLN A 134 15.36 5.08 6.47
C GLN A 134 14.20 4.55 7.33
N ASN A 135 13.14 5.35 7.52
CA ASN A 135 12.06 5.02 8.46
C ASN A 135 11.05 3.97 7.95
N LEU A 136 11.11 3.59 6.67
CA LEU A 136 10.24 2.56 6.08
C LEU A 136 10.76 1.15 6.33
N ASP A 137 12.08 0.98 6.34
CA ASP A 137 12.76 -0.28 6.64
C ASP A 137 12.88 -0.47 8.17
N ASP A 138 13.04 0.65 8.90
CA ASP A 138 13.35 0.67 10.33
C ASP A 138 12.31 0.04 11.25
N LYS A 139 11.02 -0.11 10.90
CA LYS A 139 10.05 -0.68 11.87
C LYS A 139 10.08 -2.20 11.95
N MET A 140 10.51 -2.88 10.89
CA MET A 140 10.69 -4.34 10.89
C MET A 140 12.09 -4.71 11.38
N THR A 141 13.11 -3.89 11.05
CA THR A 141 14.43 -3.99 11.67
C THR A 141 14.41 -3.60 13.14
N VAL A 142 13.69 -2.58 13.62
CA VAL A 142 13.71 -2.20 15.06
C VAL A 142 13.26 -3.36 15.96
N LYS A 143 12.25 -4.15 15.58
CA LYS A 143 11.83 -5.31 16.39
C LYS A 143 12.86 -6.47 16.34
N GLN A 144 13.53 -6.66 15.21
CA GLN A 144 14.59 -7.67 15.07
C GLN A 144 15.91 -7.20 15.73
N GLU A 145 16.29 -5.94 15.56
CA GLU A 145 17.45 -5.27 16.17
C GLU A 145 17.32 -5.15 17.68
N THR A 146 16.12 -4.92 18.24
CA THR A 146 15.93 -4.95 19.70
C THR A 146 16.14 -6.34 20.26
N ASN A 147 15.62 -7.39 19.59
CA ASN A 147 15.82 -8.78 20.02
C ASN A 147 17.28 -9.23 19.81
N LEU A 148 17.89 -8.87 18.69
CA LEU A 148 19.32 -9.09 18.43
C LEU A 148 20.19 -8.39 19.49
N SER A 149 19.89 -7.12 19.82
CA SER A 149 20.60 -6.37 20.86
C SER A 149 20.43 -6.98 22.25
N GLU A 150 19.26 -7.53 22.57
CA GLU A 150 18.98 -8.13 23.87
C GLU A 150 19.64 -9.51 24.01
N VAL A 151 19.60 -10.34 22.97
CA VAL A 151 20.34 -11.60 22.88
C VAL A 151 21.85 -11.38 22.94
N ASP A 152 22.37 -10.33 22.29
CA ASP A 152 23.80 -10.00 22.31
C ASP A 152 24.27 -9.53 23.70
N LYS A 153 23.44 -8.74 24.41
CA LYS A 153 23.70 -8.39 25.82
C LYS A 153 23.72 -9.61 26.72
N LEU A 154 22.73 -10.49 26.59
CA LEU A 154 22.66 -11.74 27.37
C LEU A 154 23.88 -12.65 27.09
N LYS A 155 24.40 -12.67 25.85
CA LYS A 155 25.65 -13.38 25.52
C LYS A 155 26.88 -12.77 26.18
N GLU A 156 26.94 -11.44 26.30
CA GLU A 156 28.02 -10.74 26.98
C GLU A 156 27.96 -10.97 28.51
N ASP A 157 26.77 -10.88 29.09
CA ASP A 157 26.53 -11.12 30.51
C ASP A 157 26.83 -12.57 30.90
N LEU A 158 26.50 -13.54 30.04
CA LEU A 158 26.87 -14.94 30.23
C LEU A 158 28.39 -15.12 30.29
N LYS A 159 29.14 -14.47 29.38
CA LYS A 159 30.62 -14.52 29.38
C LYS A 159 31.20 -13.89 30.64
N ASN A 160 30.63 -12.78 31.09
CA ASN A 160 31.05 -12.10 32.31
C ASN A 160 30.76 -12.95 33.56
N ALA A 161 29.58 -13.56 33.65
CA ALA A 161 29.23 -14.45 34.76
C ALA A 161 30.14 -15.69 34.84
N ILE A 162 30.53 -16.26 33.69
CA ILE A 162 31.51 -17.36 33.63
C ILE A 162 32.90 -16.88 34.08
N LYS A 163 33.31 -15.68 33.66
CA LYS A 163 34.61 -15.09 34.04
C LYS A 163 34.70 -14.74 35.53
N GLU A 164 33.57 -14.36 36.13
CA GLU A 164 33.44 -14.08 37.56
C GLU A 164 33.13 -15.33 38.41
N GLU A 165 33.13 -16.53 37.81
CA GLU A 165 32.82 -17.81 38.47
C GLU A 165 31.42 -17.89 39.12
N ARG A 166 30.48 -17.07 38.63
CA ARG A 166 29.07 -17.03 39.08
C ARG A 166 28.23 -18.05 38.31
N TYR A 167 28.48 -19.33 38.56
CA TYR A 167 27.89 -20.43 37.77
C TYR A 167 26.36 -20.55 37.88
N GLU A 168 25.76 -20.18 39.03
CA GLU A 168 24.30 -20.18 39.19
C GLU A 168 23.62 -19.12 38.32
N ASP A 169 24.22 -17.93 38.23
CA ASP A 169 23.70 -16.84 37.41
C ASP A 169 23.94 -17.12 35.92
N ALA A 170 25.09 -17.70 35.57
CA ALA A 170 25.37 -18.17 34.21
C ALA A 170 24.35 -19.21 33.74
N ALA A 171 23.89 -20.11 34.62
CA ALA A 171 22.84 -21.08 34.29
C ALA A 171 21.49 -20.39 33.99
N LYS A 172 21.10 -19.38 34.78
CA LYS A 172 19.87 -18.60 34.54
C LYS A 172 19.92 -17.83 33.23
N ILE A 173 21.02 -17.10 32.98
CA ILE A 173 21.21 -16.32 31.75
C ILE A 173 21.20 -17.23 30.51
N ARG A 174 21.81 -18.42 30.60
CA ARG A 174 21.78 -19.41 29.52
C ARG A 174 20.37 -19.91 29.22
N ASP A 175 19.58 -20.15 30.25
CA ASP A 175 18.21 -20.64 30.09
C ASP A 175 17.28 -19.52 29.58
N GLU A 176 17.54 -18.25 29.92
CA GLU A 176 16.90 -17.07 29.32
C GLU A 176 17.28 -16.92 27.83
N LEU A 177 18.57 -17.06 27.48
CA LEU A 177 19.04 -17.01 26.10
C LEU A 177 18.34 -18.07 25.22
N LYS A 178 18.16 -19.28 25.75
CA LYS A 178 17.43 -20.36 25.05
C LYS A 178 15.94 -20.06 24.86
N LYS A 179 15.31 -19.26 25.72
CA LYS A 179 13.91 -18.86 25.54
C LYS A 179 13.80 -17.84 24.41
N HIS A 180 14.71 -16.86 24.38
CA HIS A 180 14.74 -15.83 23.33
C HIS A 180 15.16 -16.37 21.95
N GLU A 181 15.93 -17.46 21.86
CA GLU A 181 16.28 -18.10 20.58
C GLU A 181 15.18 -19.02 20.00
N ASN A 182 14.15 -19.39 20.76
CA ASN A 182 13.07 -20.30 20.34
C ASN A 182 11.71 -19.61 20.11
N GLU A 183 11.64 -18.28 20.25
CA GLU A 183 10.49 -17.44 19.82
C GLU A 183 10.71 -16.86 18.41
#